data_AF-A0A820VS22-F1
#
_entry.id   AF-A0A820VS22-F1
#
_cell.length_a   1.000
_cell.length_b   1.000
_cell.length_c   1.000
_cell.angle_alpha   90.00
_cell.angle_beta   90.00
_cell.angle_gamma   90.00
#
_symmetry.space_group_name_H-M   'P 1'
#
loop_
_entity.id
_entity.type
_entity.pdbx_description
1 polymer ?
#
loop_
_entity_poly.entity_id
_entity_poly.type
_entity_poly.pdbx_seq_one_letter_code
_entity_poly.pdbx_strand_id
1 'polypeptide(L)'
;MTYLLTDKSDDSKTIKRDWKSYFNLILVDAQKPLFFAEGTTLRIIDPQTRSMKLGSYSGQLQENEVYSGGSCEVVSKLIGSMGKDVLYVGDHIFGDIIKSKKQKAWRTMLVVPELNHELKVFHDKRDLFNTLESLDTSISELLRSFDMTSVHRPDAVTKIKQKIQVIKKTKLMNIYSQD
;
A
#
# COMPACT_ATOMS: atom_id res chain seq x y z
N MET A 1 -3.58 -11.38 -15.47
CA MET A 1 -3.81 -10.14 -16.22
C MET A 1 -4.91 -10.27 -17.27
N THR A 2 -4.94 -11.32 -18.10
CA THR A 2 -5.99 -11.50 -19.13
C THR A 2 -7.42 -11.30 -18.62
N TYR A 3 -7.77 -11.88 -17.47
CA TYR A 3 -9.09 -11.74 -16.85
C TYR A 3 -9.51 -10.28 -16.56
N LEU A 4 -8.55 -9.40 -16.22
CA LEU A 4 -8.85 -7.99 -15.92
C LEU A 4 -9.30 -7.20 -17.16
N LEU A 5 -8.94 -7.68 -18.36
CA LEU A 5 -9.30 -7.07 -19.63
C LEU A 5 -10.38 -7.86 -20.38
N THR A 6 -10.87 -8.97 -19.81
CA THR A 6 -12.03 -9.65 -20.36
C THR A 6 -13.28 -8.95 -19.88
N ASP A 7 -13.84 -8.09 -20.73
CA ASP A 7 -15.20 -7.63 -20.53
C ASP A 7 -16.17 -8.82 -20.69
N LYS A 8 -17.13 -8.93 -19.76
CA LYS A 8 -18.20 -9.94 -19.78
C LYS A 8 -19.44 -9.46 -20.55
N SER A 9 -19.48 -8.18 -20.95
CA SER A 9 -20.69 -7.52 -21.44
C SER A 9 -20.69 -7.17 -22.94
N ASP A 10 -19.57 -7.34 -23.65
CA ASP A 10 -19.46 -6.88 -25.05
C ASP A 10 -19.58 -8.04 -26.06
N ASP A 11 -20.77 -8.15 -26.65
CA ASP A 11 -21.09 -8.99 -27.82
C ASP A 11 -20.58 -8.36 -29.14
N SER A 12 -19.92 -7.21 -29.07
CA SER A 12 -19.30 -6.56 -30.22
C SER A 12 -17.86 -7.05 -30.41
N LYS A 13 -17.47 -7.23 -31.68
CA LYS A 13 -16.13 -7.64 -32.14
C LYS A 13 -15.06 -6.56 -31.86
N THR A 14 -14.94 -6.07 -30.64
CA THR A 14 -13.82 -5.24 -30.22
C THR A 14 -12.59 -6.14 -30.09
N ILE A 15 -11.57 -5.86 -30.92
CA ILE A 15 -10.30 -6.59 -30.90
C ILE A 15 -9.70 -6.43 -29.49
N LYS A 16 -9.72 -7.50 -28.71
CA LYS A 16 -9.11 -7.54 -27.37
C LYS A 16 -7.60 -7.34 -27.53
N ARG A 17 -7.13 -6.12 -27.22
CA ARG A 17 -5.70 -5.79 -27.14
C ARG A 17 -5.05 -6.65 -26.05
N ASP A 18 -3.92 -7.29 -26.36
CA ASP A 18 -3.18 -8.08 -25.37
C ASP A 18 -2.71 -7.17 -24.22
N TRP A 19 -2.88 -7.63 -22.97
CA TRP A 19 -2.52 -6.87 -21.77
C TRP A 19 -1.03 -6.48 -21.77
N LYS A 20 -0.18 -7.30 -22.39
CA LYS A 20 1.26 -7.02 -22.49
C LYS A 20 1.56 -5.69 -23.17
N SER A 21 0.77 -5.34 -24.18
CA SER A 21 0.97 -4.12 -24.97
C SER A 21 0.65 -2.81 -24.24
N TYR A 22 0.16 -2.88 -22.99
CA TYR A 22 0.01 -1.71 -22.10
C TYR A 22 1.30 -1.40 -21.33
N PHE A 23 2.30 -2.28 -21.40
CA PHE A 23 3.51 -2.18 -20.60
C PHE A 23 4.74 -2.17 -21.51
N ASN A 24 5.62 -1.19 -21.31
CA ASN A 24 6.93 -1.18 -21.98
C ASN A 24 7.90 -2.20 -21.37
N LEU A 25 7.74 -2.53 -20.09
CA LEU A 25 8.48 -3.55 -19.37
C LEU A 25 7.52 -4.38 -18.54
N ILE A 26 7.66 -5.70 -18.62
CA ILE A 26 6.92 -6.65 -17.78
C ILE A 26 7.94 -7.41 -16.93
N LEU A 27 7.82 -7.28 -15.61
CA LEU A 27 8.66 -7.97 -14.64
C LEU A 27 7.79 -8.80 -13.70
N VAL A 28 8.13 -10.08 -13.54
CA VAL A 28 7.51 -11.01 -12.59
C VAL A 28 8.56 -11.49 -11.58
N ASP A 29 8.11 -12.20 -10.53
CA ASP A 29 8.98 -12.77 -9.49
C ASP A 29 9.96 -11.78 -8.87
N ALA A 30 9.55 -10.51 -8.71
CA ALA A 30 10.42 -9.46 -8.16
C ALA A 30 10.90 -9.75 -6.72
N GLN A 31 10.21 -10.62 -5.97
CA GLN A 31 10.52 -10.97 -4.57
C GLN A 31 10.62 -9.74 -3.66
N LYS A 32 9.64 -8.83 -3.73
CA LYS A 32 9.58 -7.68 -2.82
C LYS A 32 9.54 -8.14 -1.35
N PRO A 33 10.31 -7.52 -0.43
CA PRO A 33 11.07 -6.28 -0.60
C PRO A 33 12.50 -6.44 -1.12
N LEU A 34 12.99 -7.67 -1.35
CA LEU A 34 14.36 -7.95 -1.80
C LEU A 34 14.70 -7.19 -3.08
N PHE A 35 13.73 -7.05 -3.99
CA PHE A 35 13.80 -6.24 -5.20
C PHE A 35 14.43 -4.85 -5.02
N PHE A 36 14.07 -4.16 -3.93
CA PHE A 36 14.51 -2.78 -3.69
C PHE A 36 15.92 -2.70 -3.06
N ALA A 37 16.44 -3.82 -2.57
CA ALA A 37 17.77 -4.00 -2.04
C ALA A 37 18.71 -4.62 -3.10
N GLU A 38 19.27 -5.80 -2.82
CA GLU A 38 20.18 -6.54 -3.71
C GLU A 38 19.47 -7.22 -4.89
N GLY A 39 18.19 -7.59 -4.72
CA GLY A 39 17.40 -8.29 -5.73
C GLY A 39 17.93 -9.70 -6.04
N THR A 40 17.57 -10.21 -7.22
CA THR A 40 18.00 -11.50 -7.74
C THR A 40 18.56 -11.38 -9.16
N THR A 41 19.05 -12.47 -9.74
CA THR A 41 19.48 -12.47 -11.14
C THR A 41 18.30 -12.18 -12.08
N LEU A 42 18.47 -11.21 -12.97
CA LEU A 42 17.48 -10.91 -14.01
C LEU A 42 17.52 -11.99 -15.11
N ARG A 43 16.36 -12.56 -15.42
CA ARG A 43 16.18 -13.60 -16.44
C ARG A 43 15.04 -13.24 -17.39
N ILE A 44 15.05 -13.84 -18.58
CA ILE A 44 13.93 -13.77 -19.54
C ILE A 44 13.14 -15.07 -19.47
N ILE A 45 11.82 -14.96 -19.47
CA ILE A 45 10.90 -16.09 -19.56
C ILE A 45 10.55 -16.32 -21.03
N ASP A 46 10.70 -17.57 -21.48
CA ASP A 46 10.10 -18.01 -22.74
C ASP A 46 8.58 -18.13 -22.56
N PRO A 47 7.77 -17.33 -23.29
CA PRO A 47 6.31 -17.34 -23.15
C PRO A 47 5.65 -18.69 -23.51
N GLN A 48 6.28 -19.50 -24.38
CA GLN A 48 5.72 -20.76 -24.84
C GLN A 48 5.99 -21.88 -23.84
N THR A 49 7.23 -22.00 -23.39
CA THR A 49 7.65 -23.08 -22.47
C THR A 49 7.46 -22.73 -21.00
N ARG A 50 7.21 -21.45 -20.69
CA ARG A 50 7.23 -20.87 -19.33
C ARG A 50 8.54 -21.14 -18.59
N SER A 51 9.59 -21.48 -19.32
CA SER A 51 10.91 -21.75 -18.79
C SER A 51 11.75 -20.47 -18.80
N MET A 52 12.68 -20.36 -17.86
CA MET A 52 13.65 -19.28 -17.86
C MET A 52 14.75 -19.60 -18.89
N LYS A 53 15.03 -18.68 -19.81
CA LYS A 53 16.19 -18.80 -20.70
C LYS A 53 17.46 -18.90 -19.84
N LEU A 54 18.34 -19.84 -20.16
CA LEU A 54 19.58 -20.05 -19.41
C LEU A 54 20.49 -18.82 -19.52
N GLY A 55 20.98 -18.33 -18.38
CA GLY A 55 21.93 -17.21 -18.31
C GLY A 55 21.35 -15.91 -17.74
N SER A 56 22.24 -14.98 -17.37
CA SER A 56 21.88 -13.64 -16.93
C SER A 56 21.61 -12.76 -18.16
N TYR A 57 20.53 -11.98 -18.15
CA TYR A 57 20.24 -11.05 -19.24
C TYR A 57 21.01 -9.74 -19.07
N SER A 58 21.78 -9.35 -20.10
CA SER A 58 22.55 -8.10 -20.16
C SER A 58 22.23 -7.23 -21.39
N GLY A 59 21.13 -7.53 -22.10
CA GLY A 59 20.72 -6.83 -23.32
C GLY A 59 19.86 -5.57 -23.09
N GLN A 60 19.51 -4.89 -24.18
CA GLN A 60 18.56 -3.76 -24.17
C GLN A 60 17.12 -4.24 -24.11
N LEU A 61 16.25 -3.51 -23.38
CA LEU A 61 14.82 -3.80 -23.25
C LEU A 61 14.18 -4.19 -24.59
N GLN A 62 13.57 -5.37 -24.64
CA GLN A 62 12.85 -5.85 -25.81
C GLN A 62 11.35 -5.78 -25.59
N GLU A 63 10.62 -5.36 -26.63
CA GLU A 63 9.17 -5.25 -26.57
C GLU A 63 8.53 -6.64 -26.45
N ASN A 64 7.46 -6.75 -25.65
CA ASN A 64 6.69 -7.98 -25.38
C ASN A 64 7.44 -9.12 -24.67
N GLU A 65 8.71 -8.93 -24.28
CA GLU A 65 9.45 -9.88 -23.45
C GLU A 65 9.01 -9.78 -21.98
N VAL A 66 9.06 -10.91 -21.27
CA VAL A 66 8.70 -11.00 -19.86
C VAL A 66 9.95 -11.34 -19.06
N TYR A 67 10.30 -10.45 -18.14
CA TYR A 67 11.46 -10.58 -17.28
C TYR A 67 11.07 -11.19 -15.92
N SER A 68 11.98 -11.92 -15.29
CA SER A 68 11.81 -12.51 -13.96
C SER A 68 12.96 -12.12 -13.04
N GLY A 69 12.63 -11.79 -11.78
CA GLY A 69 13.61 -11.46 -10.75
C GLY A 69 14.20 -10.06 -10.89
N GLY A 70 15.53 -9.97 -10.88
CA GLY A 70 16.24 -8.70 -11.01
C GLY A 70 16.25 -7.86 -9.74
N SER A 71 16.76 -6.63 -9.88
CA SER A 71 16.73 -5.62 -8.82
C SER A 71 16.20 -4.31 -9.38
N CYS A 72 15.71 -3.46 -8.48
CA CYS A 72 15.22 -2.14 -8.81
C CYS A 72 16.29 -1.30 -9.53
N GLU A 73 17.56 -1.46 -9.20
CA GLU A 73 18.64 -0.75 -9.87
C GLU A 73 18.81 -1.19 -11.33
N VAL A 74 18.82 -2.50 -11.58
CA VAL A 74 18.92 -3.05 -12.94
C VAL A 74 17.73 -2.58 -13.78
N VAL A 75 16.52 -2.67 -13.23
CA VAL A 75 15.28 -2.25 -13.92
C VAL A 75 15.28 -0.75 -14.19
N SER A 76 15.71 0.08 -13.24
CA SER A 76 15.79 1.53 -13.42
C SER A 76 16.75 1.91 -14.56
N LYS A 77 17.88 1.20 -14.66
CA LYS A 77 18.85 1.37 -15.75
C LYS A 77 18.27 0.96 -17.11
N LEU A 78 17.50 -0.13 -17.15
CA LEU A 78 16.84 -0.59 -18.38
C LEU A 78 15.78 0.38 -18.89
N ILE A 79 15.00 0.98 -17.98
CA ILE A 79 13.95 1.96 -18.32
C ILE A 79 14.56 3.35 -18.59
N GLY A 80 15.75 3.65 -18.05
CA GLY A 80 16.35 4.98 -18.13
C GLY A 80 15.70 6.01 -17.22
N SER A 81 15.02 5.57 -16.15
CA SER A 81 14.31 6.43 -15.19
C SER A 81 14.87 6.28 -13.79
N MET A 82 15.00 7.36 -13.03
CA MET A 82 15.59 7.34 -11.69
C MET A 82 14.80 8.17 -10.68
N GLY A 83 14.81 7.75 -9.42
CA GLY A 83 14.32 8.55 -8.30
C GLY A 83 12.89 9.07 -8.49
N LYS A 84 12.75 10.39 -8.51
CA LYS A 84 11.46 11.08 -8.56
C LYS A 84 10.71 10.94 -9.88
N ASP A 85 11.38 10.49 -10.94
CA ASP A 85 10.73 10.25 -12.23
C ASP A 85 9.76 9.07 -12.18
N VAL A 86 9.95 8.16 -11.20
CA VAL A 86 9.13 6.96 -11.02
C VAL A 86 8.01 7.20 -10.01
N LEU A 87 6.78 6.84 -10.40
CA LEU A 87 5.64 6.66 -9.51
C LEU A 87 5.36 5.16 -9.34
N TYR A 88 5.60 4.64 -8.14
CA TYR A 88 5.33 3.25 -7.81
C TYR A 88 3.95 3.10 -7.15
N VAL A 89 3.11 2.26 -7.75
CA VAL A 89 1.74 2.01 -7.28
C VAL A 89 1.67 0.59 -6.71
N GLY A 90 1.16 0.45 -5.50
CA GLY A 90 1.02 -0.85 -4.84
C GLY A 90 0.13 -0.78 -3.62
N ASP A 91 -0.24 -1.93 -3.07
CA ASP A 91 -1.13 -2.11 -1.92
C ASP A 91 -0.37 -2.53 -0.65
N HIS A 92 0.79 -3.15 -0.80
CA HIS A 92 1.58 -3.60 0.35
C HIS A 92 2.43 -2.47 0.95
N ILE A 93 1.91 -1.80 2.00
CA ILE A 93 2.55 -0.61 2.61
C ILE A 93 4.05 -0.78 2.91
N PHE A 94 4.48 -1.95 3.40
CA PHE A 94 5.88 -2.17 3.74
C PHE A 94 6.73 -2.47 2.50
N GLY A 95 6.34 -3.48 1.74
CA GLY A 95 7.13 -4.02 0.63
C GLY A 95 7.15 -3.07 -0.57
N ASP A 96 6.09 -2.30 -0.78
CA ASP A 96 5.91 -1.48 -1.97
C ASP A 96 6.20 -0.01 -1.70
N ILE A 97 5.66 0.54 -0.61
CA ILE A 97 5.69 1.98 -0.34
C ILE A 97 6.92 2.36 0.48
N ILE A 98 7.09 1.76 1.66
CA ILE A 98 8.18 2.13 2.58
C ILE A 98 9.55 1.82 1.97
N LYS A 99 9.69 0.65 1.33
CA LYS A 99 10.97 0.21 0.76
C LYS A 99 11.37 1.00 -0.49
N SER A 100 10.45 1.21 -1.43
CA SER A 100 10.73 2.01 -2.63
C SER A 100 11.08 3.46 -2.28
N LYS A 101 10.37 4.08 -1.33
CA LYS A 101 10.63 5.45 -0.89
C LYS A 101 11.98 5.57 -0.18
N LYS A 102 12.28 4.69 0.79
CA LYS A 102 13.52 4.78 1.58
C LYS A 102 14.77 4.46 0.75
N GLN A 103 14.70 3.45 -0.11
CA GLN A 103 15.90 2.96 -0.80
C GLN A 103 16.14 3.66 -2.14
N LYS A 104 15.09 4.19 -2.79
CA LYS A 104 15.17 4.67 -4.18
C LYS A 104 14.57 6.06 -4.39
N ALA A 105 13.99 6.68 -3.35
CA ALA A 105 13.35 8.00 -3.42
C ALA A 105 12.28 8.11 -4.53
N TRP A 106 11.62 7.00 -4.85
CA TRP A 106 10.50 6.96 -5.78
C TRP A 106 9.29 7.69 -5.19
N ARG A 107 8.49 8.31 -6.06
CA ARG A 107 7.14 8.74 -5.67
C ARG A 107 6.30 7.47 -5.50
N THR A 108 5.35 7.50 -4.58
CA THR A 108 4.58 6.30 -4.22
C THR A 108 3.10 6.62 -4.14
N MET A 109 2.27 5.71 -4.65
CA MET A 109 0.81 5.73 -4.49
C MET A 109 0.40 4.40 -3.83
N LEU A 110 -0.20 4.51 -2.64
CA LEU A 110 -0.74 3.37 -1.92
C LEU A 110 -2.19 3.16 -2.34
N VAL A 111 -2.51 1.96 -2.83
CA VAL A 111 -3.88 1.52 -3.07
C VAL A 111 -4.39 0.87 -1.78
N VAL A 112 -5.49 1.38 -1.24
CA VAL A 112 -6.12 0.84 -0.02
C VAL A 112 -7.57 0.50 -0.36
N PRO A 113 -7.87 -0.75 -0.77
CA PRO A 113 -9.23 -1.16 -1.15
C PRO A 113 -10.27 -0.93 -0.05
N GLU A 114 -9.87 -1.15 1.21
CA GLU A 114 -10.72 -1.03 2.40
C GLU A 114 -11.11 0.42 2.69
N LEU A 115 -10.36 1.40 2.17
CA LEU A 115 -10.57 2.82 2.47
C LEU A 115 -11.96 3.31 2.08
N ASN A 116 -12.55 2.76 1.02
CA ASN A 116 -13.90 3.15 0.61
C ASN A 116 -14.96 2.78 1.67
N HIS A 117 -14.83 1.59 2.28
CA HIS A 117 -15.69 1.18 3.38
C HIS A 117 -15.41 2.00 4.63
N GLU A 118 -14.14 2.19 4.99
CA GLU A 118 -13.72 2.98 6.16
C GLU A 118 -14.22 4.43 6.10
N LEU A 119 -14.19 5.07 4.92
CA LEU A 119 -14.71 6.43 4.74
C LEU A 119 -16.21 6.49 5.00
N LYS A 120 -16.98 5.49 4.56
CA LYS A 120 -18.41 5.41 4.83
C LYS A 120 -18.68 5.25 6.33
N VAL A 121 -17.99 4.34 6.99
CA VAL A 121 -18.10 4.14 8.44
C VAL A 121 -17.74 5.41 9.21
N PHE A 122 -16.63 6.06 8.83
CA PHE A 122 -16.19 7.31 9.44
C PHE A 122 -17.25 8.41 9.32
N HIS A 123 -17.86 8.53 8.13
CA HIS A 123 -18.96 9.47 7.90
C HIS A 123 -20.18 9.14 8.77
N ASP A 124 -20.63 7.88 8.79
CA ASP A 124 -21.83 7.45 9.51
C ASP A 124 -21.69 7.51 11.03
N LYS A 125 -20.46 7.43 11.55
CA LYS A 125 -20.15 7.42 12.98
C LYS A 125 -19.42 8.68 13.44
N ARG A 126 -19.47 9.76 12.67
CA ARG A 126 -18.76 11.02 12.91
C ARG A 126 -18.98 11.59 14.32
N ASP A 127 -20.20 11.54 14.84
CA ASP A 127 -20.51 12.02 16.19
C ASP A 127 -19.77 11.25 17.30
N LEU A 128 -19.55 9.95 17.08
CA LEU A 128 -18.78 9.12 18.01
C LEU A 128 -17.31 9.54 18.03
N PHE A 129 -16.74 9.82 16.85
CA PHE A 129 -15.37 10.34 16.72
C PHE A 129 -15.24 11.72 17.37
N ASN A 130 -16.17 12.64 17.12
CA ASN A 130 -16.20 13.96 17.75
C ASN A 130 -16.28 13.86 19.28
N THR A 131 -17.07 12.91 19.80
CA THR A 131 -17.16 12.66 21.24
C THR A 131 -15.82 12.18 21.81
N LEU A 132 -15.13 11.28 21.12
CA LEU A 132 -13.82 10.80 21.53
C LEU A 132 -12.76 11.93 21.53
N GLU A 133 -12.74 12.74 20.48
CA GLU A 133 -11.84 13.89 20.34
C GLU A 133 -12.09 14.94 21.45
N SER A 134 -13.35 15.22 21.76
CA SER A 134 -13.71 16.11 22.87
C SER A 134 -13.20 15.57 24.21
N LEU A 135 -13.34 14.28 24.48
CA LEU A 135 -12.83 13.67 25.72
C LEU A 135 -11.30 13.70 25.80
N ASP A 136 -10.59 13.48 24.70
CA ASP A 136 -9.12 13.59 24.63
C ASP A 136 -8.65 15.04 24.84
N THR A 137 -9.42 16.01 24.35
CA THR A 137 -9.17 17.44 24.60
C THR A 137 -9.37 17.79 26.06
N SER A 138 -10.46 17.31 26.70
CA SER A 138 -10.70 17.49 28.14
C SER A 138 -9.59 16.88 29.00
N ILE A 139 -9.04 15.72 28.62
CA ILE A 139 -7.87 15.15 29.30
C ILE A 139 -6.68 16.11 29.20
N SER A 140 -6.44 16.65 28.00
CA SER A 140 -5.30 17.55 27.74
C SER A 140 -5.41 18.86 28.53
N GLU A 141 -6.61 19.44 28.60
CA GLU A 141 -6.90 20.65 29.37
C GLU A 141 -6.71 20.43 30.87
N LEU A 142 -7.28 19.34 31.40
CA LEU A 142 -7.08 18.97 32.80
C LEU A 142 -5.59 18.77 33.08
N LEU A 143 -4.87 17.99 32.28
CA LEU A 143 -3.44 17.76 32.52
C LEU A 143 -2.60 19.04 32.43
N ARG A 144 -3.00 20.04 31.61
CA ARG A 144 -2.35 21.36 31.57
C ARG A 144 -2.66 22.21 32.78
N SER A 145 -3.87 22.13 33.32
CA SER A 145 -4.31 22.90 34.49
C SER A 145 -3.82 22.32 35.82
N PHE A 146 -3.19 21.14 35.81
CA PHE A 146 -2.64 20.52 37.01
C PHE A 146 -1.17 20.92 37.22
N ASP A 147 -0.89 21.52 38.37
CA ASP A 147 0.45 21.94 38.79
C ASP A 147 1.39 20.73 38.99
N MET A 148 2.61 20.88 38.48
CA MET A 148 3.72 19.90 38.52
C MET A 148 4.18 19.50 39.94
N THR A 149 3.64 20.14 40.98
CA THR A 149 3.99 19.88 42.39
C THR A 149 3.06 18.88 43.08
N SER A 150 1.96 18.48 42.43
CA SER A 150 1.04 17.47 42.99
C SER A 150 1.50 16.05 42.63
N VAL A 151 1.68 15.20 43.65
CA VAL A 151 2.11 13.80 43.50
C VAL A 151 1.00 12.90 42.92
N HIS A 152 -0.25 13.37 42.93
CA HIS A 152 -1.42 12.57 42.58
C HIS A 152 -2.05 12.99 41.25
N ARG A 153 -2.16 12.04 40.31
CA ARG A 153 -2.91 12.26 39.07
C ARG A 153 -4.38 12.57 39.40
N PRO A 154 -5.05 13.47 38.65
CA PRO A 154 -6.44 13.84 38.94
C PRO A 154 -7.38 12.66 38.71
N ASP A 155 -8.27 12.38 39.66
CA ASP A 155 -9.30 11.34 39.53
C ASP A 155 -10.21 11.57 38.30
N ALA A 156 -10.40 12.83 37.89
CA ALA A 156 -11.14 13.19 36.69
C ALA A 156 -10.49 12.64 35.41
N VAL A 157 -9.15 12.67 35.31
CA VAL A 157 -8.43 12.11 34.16
C VAL A 157 -8.61 10.60 34.10
N THR A 158 -8.55 9.92 35.25
CA THR A 158 -8.78 8.47 35.33
C THR A 158 -10.20 8.10 34.89
N LYS A 159 -11.22 8.85 35.32
CA LYS A 159 -12.62 8.66 34.91
C LYS A 159 -12.83 8.86 33.40
N ILE A 160 -12.24 9.91 32.82
CA ILE A 160 -12.37 10.16 31.38
C ILE A 160 -11.68 9.06 30.56
N LYS A 161 -10.49 8.59 30.98
CA LYS A 161 -9.81 7.45 30.33
C LYS A 161 -10.65 6.18 30.36
N GLN A 162 -11.31 5.88 31.48
CA GLN A 162 -12.23 4.74 31.57
C GLN A 162 -13.41 4.89 30.60
N LYS A 163 -14.00 6.08 30.50
CA LYS A 163 -15.10 6.37 29.55
C LYS A 163 -14.65 6.16 28.09
N ILE A 164 -13.45 6.62 27.73
CA ILE A 164 -12.86 6.38 26.40
C ILE A 164 -12.68 4.89 26.15
N GLN A 165 -12.15 4.12 27.12
CA GLN A 165 -11.97 2.67 26.98
C GLN A 165 -13.30 1.94 26.74
N VAL A 166 -14.35 2.29 27.48
CA VAL A 166 -15.70 1.72 27.28
C VAL A 166 -16.22 2.04 25.90
N ILE A 167 -16.11 3.30 25.45
CA ILE A 167 -16.56 3.70 24.11
C ILE A 167 -15.81 2.91 23.02
N LYS A 168 -14.48 2.79 23.12
CA LYS A 168 -13.66 2.03 22.17
C LYS A 168 -14.06 0.55 22.14
N LYS A 169 -14.24 -0.07 23.31
CA LYS A 169 -14.54 -1.51 23.41
C LYS A 169 -15.96 -1.86 22.97
N THR A 170 -16.95 -1.05 23.33
CA THR A 170 -18.37 -1.38 23.11
C THR A 170 -18.91 -0.84 21.81
N LYS A 171 -18.48 0.36 21.38
CA LYS A 171 -19.05 0.99 20.18
C LYS A 171 -18.21 0.77 18.94
N LEU A 172 -16.87 0.86 19.02
CA LEU A 172 -16.00 0.66 17.85
C LEU A 172 -15.90 -0.82 17.45
N MET A 173 -15.77 -1.76 18.39
CA MET A 173 -15.71 -3.20 18.02
C MET A 173 -16.99 -3.68 17.33
N ASN A 174 -18.16 -3.19 17.74
CA ASN A 174 -19.43 -3.58 17.13
C ASN A 174 -19.60 -3.05 15.71
N ILE A 175 -18.93 -1.96 15.35
CA ILE A 175 -18.98 -1.37 13.99
C ILE A 175 -18.27 -2.28 12.98
N TYR A 176 -17.17 -2.92 13.38
CA TYR A 176 -16.36 -3.79 12.52
C TYR A 176 -16.72 -5.27 12.61
N SER A 177 -17.76 -5.63 13.38
CA SER A 177 -18.21 -7.02 13.56
C SER A 177 -19.52 -7.34 12.80
N GLN A 178 -20.01 -6.43 11.96
CA GLN A 178 -21.25 -6.58 11.20
C GLN A 178 -21.04 -6.87 9.70
N ASP A 179 -19.80 -7.08 9.28
CA ASP A 179 -19.41 -7.60 7.96
C ASP A 179 -18.82 -9.01 8.09
#